data_AF-A0A0B7IPT4-F1
#
_entry.id   AF-A0A0B7IPT4-F1
#
_cell.length_a   1.000
_cell.length_b   1.000
_cell.length_c   1.000
_cell.angle_alpha   90.00
_cell.angle_beta   90.00
_cell.angle_gamma   90.00
#
_symmetry.space_group_name_H-M   'P 1'
#
loop_
_entity.id
_entity.type
_entity.pdbx_description
1 polymer ?
#
loop_
_entity_poly.entity_id
_entity_poly.type
_entity_poly.pdbx_seq_one_letter_code
_entity_poly.pdbx_strand_id
1 'polypeptide(L)' 'MLKFHNPEKSDEDTTKTTLKWIHIVISNAKRNLLCNYHKINQKYLQLYLDEFVYKLNSRYFGEDLFDRLVLANITAYE' A
#
# COMPACT_ATOMS: atom_id res chain seq x y z
N MET A 1 2.86 -9.89 -5.55
CA MET A 1 1.66 -10.29 -6.32
C MET A 1 0.51 -10.56 -5.37
N LEU A 2 -0.37 -9.57 -5.12
CA LEU A 2 -1.60 -9.76 -4.33
C LEU A 2 -2.80 -9.53 -5.26
N LYS A 3 -3.24 -10.58 -5.94
CA LYS A 3 -4.57 -10.63 -6.58
C LYS A 3 -5.51 -11.46 -5.70
N PHE A 4 -5.76 -10.98 -4.48
CA PHE A 4 -6.93 -11.38 -3.69
C PHE A 4 -7.98 -10.27 -3.83
N HIS A 5 -8.60 -10.17 -5.01
CA HIS A 5 -9.81 -9.36 -5.14
C HIS A 5 -10.97 -10.23 -4.65
N ASN A 6 -11.25 -10.19 -3.34
CA ASN A 6 -12.40 -10.84 -2.76
C ASN A 6 -13.56 -9.82 -2.70
N PRO A 7 -14.52 -9.87 -3.65
CA PRO A 7 -15.65 -8.96 -3.61
C PRO A 7 -16.54 -9.31 -2.42
N GLU A 8 -16.68 -8.36 -1.49
CA GLU A 8 -17.57 -8.46 -0.34
C GLU A 8 -18.79 -7.56 -0.58
N LYS A 9 -20.00 -8.08 -0.31
CA LYS A 9 -21.22 -7.30 -0.46
C LYS A 9 -21.37 -6.38 0.73
N SER A 10 -21.53 -5.08 0.48
CA SER A 10 -21.73 -4.08 1.53
C SER A 10 -22.96 -4.40 2.37
N ASP A 11 -22.76 -4.50 3.68
CA ASP A 11 -23.76 -4.56 4.75
C ASP A 11 -23.41 -3.55 5.86
N GLU A 12 -24.21 -3.48 6.93
CA GLU A 12 -23.99 -2.51 8.00
C GLU A 12 -22.67 -2.72 8.76
N ASP A 13 -22.24 -3.97 8.93
CA ASP A 13 -21.03 -4.32 9.68
C ASP A 13 -19.77 -4.02 8.86
N THR A 14 -19.71 -4.54 7.63
CA THR A 14 -18.65 -4.31 6.63
C THR A 14 -18.48 -2.83 6.30
N THR A 15 -19.55 -2.03 6.34
CA THR A 15 -19.50 -0.58 6.19
C THR A 15 -18.77 0.10 7.35
N LYS A 16 -19.07 -0.33 8.59
CA LYS A 16 -18.46 0.24 9.81
C LYS A 16 -17.02 -0.22 10.02
N THR A 17 -16.67 -1.40 9.52
CA THR A 17 -15.35 -2.02 9.70
C THR A 17 -14.50 -1.88 8.44
N THR A 18 -14.69 -2.74 7.44
CA THR A 18 -13.87 -2.85 6.23
C THR A 18 -13.84 -1.56 5.41
N LEU A 19 -15.01 -1.00 5.08
CA LEU A 19 -15.10 0.19 4.23
C LEU A 19 -14.46 1.42 4.89
N LYS A 20 -14.62 1.56 6.21
CA LYS A 20 -13.97 2.62 7.00
C LYS A 20 -12.44 2.55 6.85
N TRP A 21 -11.84 1.37 7.02
CA TRP A 21 -10.39 1.21 6.86
C TRP A 21 -9.94 1.45 5.42
N ILE A 22 -10.69 0.97 4.43
CA ILE A 22 -10.41 1.23 3.01
C ILE A 22 -10.37 2.74 2.73
N HIS A 23 -11.36 3.50 3.22
CA HIS A 23 -11.38 4.96 3.05
C HIS A 23 -10.17 5.66 3.70
N ILE A 24 -9.74 5.21 4.87
CA ILE A 24 -8.54 5.73 5.55
C ILE A 24 -7.29 5.43 4.72
N VAL A 25 -7.13 4.18 4.25
CA VAL A 25 -5.99 3.76 3.44
C VAL A 25 -5.92 4.54 2.13
N ILE A 26 -7.05 4.71 1.42
CA ILE A 26 -7.12 5.50 0.18
C ILE A 26 -6.76 6.97 0.46
N SER A 27 -7.29 7.56 1.53
CA SER A 27 -6.99 8.95 1.91
C SER A 27 -5.50 9.15 2.20
N ASN A 28 -4.89 8.20 2.91
CA ASN A 28 -3.47 8.22 3.22
C ASN A 28 -2.60 8.03 1.97
N ALA A 29 -2.97 7.12 1.08
CA ALA A 29 -2.29 6.90 -0.19
C ALA A 29 -2.30 8.19 -1.03
N LYS A 30 -3.46 8.83 -1.21
CA LYS A 30 -3.57 10.09 -1.95
C LYS A 30 -2.66 11.18 -1.39
N ARG A 31 -2.66 11.38 -0.07
CA ARG A 31 -1.80 12.37 0.59
C ARG A 31 -0.32 12.04 0.41
N ASN A 32 0.06 10.77 0.54
CA ASN A 32 1.43 10.33 0.34
C ASN A 32 1.92 10.61 -1.08
N LEU A 33 1.10 10.28 -2.09
CA LEU A 33 1.43 10.50 -3.49
C LEU A 33 1.62 11.99 -3.80
N LEU A 34 0.69 12.83 -3.36
CA LEU A 34 0.74 14.28 -3.58
C LEU A 34 1.91 14.96 -2.87
N CYS A 35 2.31 14.45 -1.68
CA CYS A 35 3.38 15.06 -0.89
C CYS A 35 4.77 14.64 -1.39
N ASN A 36 4.94 13.39 -1.82
CA ASN A 36 6.25 12.85 -2.20
C ASN A 36 6.57 13.07 -3.68
N TYR A 37 5.56 13.12 -4.55
CA TYR A 37 5.77 13.22 -6.00
C TYR A 37 5.25 14.54 -6.54
N HIS A 38 6.15 15.33 -7.11
CA HIS A 38 5.79 16.60 -7.74
C HIS A 38 4.93 16.41 -9.01
N LYS A 39 5.09 15.29 -9.72
CA LYS A 39 4.29 14.91 -10.89
C LYS A 39 4.03 13.40 -10.89
N ILE A 40 2.77 13.01 -10.73
CA ILE A 40 2.36 11.61 -10.81
C ILE A 40 2.23 11.24 -12.29
N ASN A 41 2.95 10.22 -12.71
CA ASN A 41 2.84 9.64 -14.05
C ASN A 41 2.08 8.31 -13.95
N GLN A 42 1.01 8.16 -14.72
CA GLN A 42 0.18 6.96 -14.74
C GLN A 42 0.98 5.69 -15.07
N LYS A 43 2.05 5.79 -15.86
CA LYS A 43 2.96 4.67 -16.18
C LYS A 43 3.54 4.02 -14.92
N TYR A 44 3.78 4.79 -13.86
CA TYR A 44 4.42 4.32 -12.63
C TYR A 44 3.44 4.16 -11.47
N LEU A 45 2.12 4.19 -11.73
CA LEU A 45 1.10 4.15 -10.68
C LEU A 45 1.23 2.90 -9.80
N GLN A 46 1.50 1.73 -10.40
CA GLN A 46 1.69 0.50 -9.64
C GLN A 46 2.91 0.60 -8.72
N LEU A 47 4.04 1.11 -9.21
CA LEU A 47 5.26 1.30 -8.42
C LEU A 47 5.03 2.25 -7.24
N TYR A 48 4.28 3.34 -7.45
CA TYR A 48 3.95 4.25 -6.36
C TYR A 48 3.07 3.59 -5.29
N LEU A 49 2.14 2.73 -5.70
CA LEU A 49 1.30 1.95 -4.78
C LEU A 49 2.12 0.88 -4.04
N ASP A 50 3.02 0.20 -4.73
CA ASP A 50 3.90 -0.81 -4.13
C ASP A 50 4.82 -0.17 -3.08
N GLU A 51 5.38 1.00 -3.36
CA GLU A 51 6.18 1.77 -2.39
C GLU A 51 5.34 2.24 -1.19
N PHE A 52 4.11 2.71 -1.43
CA PHE A 52 3.19 3.08 -0.36
C PHE A 52 2.89 1.90 0.57
N VAL A 53 2.59 0.73 0.01
CA VAL A 53 2.33 -0.51 0.76
C VAL A 53 3.57 -0.96 1.52
N TYR A 54 4.74 -0.93 0.90
CA TYR A 54 6.00 -1.25 1.56
C TYR A 54 6.24 -0.37 2.79
N LYS A 55 6.12 0.96 2.64
CA LYS A 55 6.28 1.91 3.74
C LYS A 55 5.23 1.71 4.84
N LEU A 56 3.99 1.40 4.48
CA LEU A 56 2.92 1.12 5.45
C LEU A 56 3.22 -0.14 6.26
N ASN A 57 3.62 -1.22 5.59
CA ASN A 57 3.94 -2.50 6.21
C ASN A 57 5.22 -2.44 7.06
N SER A 58 6.20 -1.62 6.64
CA SER A 58 7.47 -1.47 7.35
C SER A 58 7.35 -1.02 8.81
N ARG A 59 6.24 -0.36 9.16
CA ARG A 59 5.90 0.02 10.54
C ARG A 59 5.74 -1.17 11.48
N TYR A 60 5.48 -2.35 10.92
CA TYR A 60 5.24 -3.59 11.66
C TYR A 60 6.40 -4.59 11.52
N PHE A 61 7.52 -4.21 10.88
CA PHE A 61 8.64 -5.13 10.65
C PHE A 61 9.58 -5.27 11.86
N GLY A 62 9.53 -4.37 12.84
CA GLY A 62 10.38 -4.46 14.03
C GLY A 62 11.87 -4.48 13.67
N GLU A 63 12.61 -5.43 14.25
CA GLU A 63 14.05 -5.60 14.01
C GLU A 63 14.38 -6.14 12.61
N ASP A 64 13.43 -6.81 11.94
CA ASP A 64 13.61 -7.40 10.59
C ASP A 64 13.62 -6.34 9.46
N LEU A 65 13.46 -5.06 9.79
CA LEU A 65 13.31 -3.99 8.80
C LEU A 65 14.50 -3.95 7.82
N PHE A 66 15.72 -4.14 8.34
CA PHE A 66 16.93 -4.11 7.52
C PHE A 66 16.98 -5.29 6.54
N ASP A 67 16.78 -6.51 7.02
CA ASP A 67 16.85 -7.72 6.18
C ASP A 67 15.76 -7.72 5.11
N ARG A 68 14.55 -7.28 5.46
CA ARG A 68 13.43 -7.15 4.50
C ARG A 68 13.69 -6.07 3.45
N LEU A 69 14.38 -4.99 3.80
CA LEU A 69 14.78 -3.97 2.83
C LEU A 69 15.79 -4.54 1.83
N VAL A 70 16.79 -5.29 2.31
CA VAL A 70 17.78 -5.94 1.44
C VAL A 70 17.09 -6.91 0.47
N LEU A 71 16.19 -7.76 0.97
CA LEU A 71 15.43 -8.69 0.13
C LEU A 71 14.58 -7.96 -0.91
N ALA A 72 13.85 -6.91 -0.53
CA ALA A 72 13.03 -6.14 -1.46
C ALA A 72 13.86 -5.56 -2.62
N ASN A 73 15.07 -5.06 -2.33
CA ASN A 73 15.98 -4.55 -3.36
C ASN A 73 16.49 -5.64 -4.29
N ILE A 74 16.78 -6.84 -3.79
CA ILE A 74 17.26 -7.96 -4.64
C ILE A 74 16.13 -8.45 -5.55
N THR A 75 14.93 -8.64 -4.99
CA THR A 75 13.78 -9.19 -5.72
C THR A 75 13.15 -8.22 -6.71
N ALA A 76 13.40 -6.92 -6.61
CA ALA A 76 12.83 -5.92 -7.51
C ALA A 76 13.48 -5.91 -8.91
N TYR A 77 14.58 -6.62 -9.11
CA TYR A 77 15.31 -6.71 -10.39
C TYR A 77 14.99 -7.97 -11.21
N GLU A 78 14.14 -8.86 -10.70
CA GLU A 78 13.58 -10.02 -11.43
C GLU A 78 12.16 -9.73 -11.93
#